data_AF-A0A0N1GFE6-F1
#
_entry.id   AF-A0A0N1GFE6-F1
#
_cell.length_a   1.000
_cell.length_b   1.000
_cell.length_c   1.000
_cell.angle_alpha   90.00
_cell.angle_beta   90.00
_cell.angle_gamma   90.00
#
_symmetry.space_group_name_H-M   'P 1'
#
loop_
_entity.id
_entity.type
_entity.pdbx_description
1 polymer ?
#
loop_
_entity_poly.entity_id
_entity_poly.type
_entity_poly.pdbx_seq_one_letter_code
_entity_poly.pdbx_strand_id
1 'polypeptide(L)'
;MTESTRGVIYILANSLIPGVLKIGRTHRESTERAREISRATGVPTEYEVIYDQVVSDASAAEKELHSLLRIHRVNAQREFFRIPTREAIRHVQNVCARYPVNEVVEAVEIDALPSLETRMRRWLRRDLVAVKFVQYPDLCLIKWVVQPDFRKLAAYENIFDLAVIGDERDRCMEDRVRHHDIYQCEGGSYCPVHYSAKENFEFFLELDPYSMIMTGLDILTPEAADYVAHLWEDRKLEPPNRLGWNIVGVKYDMMGPEEEWRKVLAKNGIADRGTEGGAEIIDG
;
A
#
# COMPACT_ATOMS: atom_id res chain seq x y z
N MET A 1 12.60 28.10 -6.72
CA MET A 1 11.94 26.98 -7.40
C MET A 1 12.87 25.78 -7.29
N THR A 2 12.75 25.00 -6.21
CA THR A 2 13.51 23.76 -6.02
C THR A 2 12.62 22.62 -6.48
N GLU A 3 12.87 22.14 -7.70
CA GLU A 3 12.26 20.96 -8.28
C GLU A 3 12.40 19.78 -7.30
N SER A 4 11.34 19.01 -7.07
CA SER A 4 11.39 17.86 -6.16
C SER A 4 12.45 16.88 -6.69
N THR A 5 13.58 16.78 -6.00
CA THR A 5 14.72 15.96 -6.42
C THR A 5 14.54 14.48 -6.09
N ARG A 6 13.49 14.11 -5.34
CA ARG A 6 13.18 12.72 -4.98
C ARG A 6 12.88 11.90 -6.23
N GLY A 7 13.41 10.69 -6.26
CA GLY A 7 13.18 9.76 -7.36
C GLY A 7 13.76 8.39 -7.07
N VAL A 8 13.82 7.55 -8.09
CA VAL A 8 14.29 6.18 -8.02
C VAL A 8 15.52 6.02 -8.90
N ILE A 9 16.58 5.44 -8.35
CA ILE A 9 17.70 4.93 -9.13
C ILE A 9 17.42 3.47 -9.47
N TYR A 10 17.51 3.10 -10.74
CA TYR A 10 17.28 1.73 -11.19
C TYR A 10 18.50 1.16 -11.91
N ILE A 11 18.54 -0.17 -11.95
CA ILE A 11 19.41 -0.97 -12.80
C ILE A 11 18.54 -1.84 -13.69
N LEU A 12 18.68 -1.69 -15.00
CA LEU A 12 18.03 -2.54 -15.99
C LEU A 12 19.02 -3.51 -16.61
N ALA A 13 18.57 -4.73 -16.82
CA ALA A 13 19.29 -5.74 -17.58
C ALA A 13 18.48 -6.16 -18.80
N ASN A 14 19.19 -6.62 -19.83
CA ASN A 14 18.58 -7.23 -21.00
C ASN A 14 19.16 -8.63 -21.17
N SER A 15 18.29 -9.64 -21.27
CA SER A 15 18.69 -11.05 -21.38
C SER A 15 19.59 -11.35 -22.59
N LEU A 16 19.45 -10.61 -23.69
CA LEU A 16 20.25 -10.76 -24.91
C LEU A 16 21.57 -9.96 -24.89
N ILE A 17 21.80 -9.13 -23.87
CA ILE A 17 23.05 -8.36 -23.72
C ILE A 17 23.65 -8.62 -22.33
N PRO A 18 24.12 -9.85 -22.06
CA PRO A 18 24.62 -10.23 -20.75
C PRO A 18 25.86 -9.40 -20.35
N GLY A 19 25.90 -9.00 -19.09
CA GLY A 19 27.01 -8.23 -18.52
C GLY A 19 27.03 -6.74 -18.89
N VAL A 20 26.02 -6.25 -19.61
CA VAL A 20 25.80 -4.81 -19.83
C VAL A 20 24.51 -4.39 -19.15
N LEU A 21 24.62 -3.39 -18.28
CA LEU A 21 23.51 -2.88 -17.47
C LEU A 21 23.24 -1.43 -17.82
N LYS A 22 21.97 -1.02 -17.81
CA LYS A 22 21.59 0.38 -17.84
C LYS A 22 21.35 0.86 -16.42
N ILE A 23 22.05 1.92 -16.00
CA ILE A 23 21.84 2.53 -14.68
C ILE A 23 21.36 3.95 -14.91
N GLY A 24 20.18 4.28 -14.41
CA GLY A 24 19.61 5.60 -14.58
C GLY A 24 18.60 5.92 -13.49
N ARG A 25 17.96 7.08 -13.64
CA ARG A 25 16.91 7.51 -12.71
C ARG A 25 15.54 7.65 -13.35
N THR A 26 14.52 7.64 -12.52
CA THR A 26 13.14 7.99 -12.86
C THR A 26 12.49 8.72 -11.67
N HIS A 27 11.45 9.51 -11.94
CA HIS A 27 10.58 10.08 -10.91
C HIS A 27 9.25 9.30 -10.79
N ARG A 28 9.07 8.27 -11.62
CA ARG A 28 7.93 7.35 -11.67
C ARG A 28 8.35 5.93 -11.25
N GLU A 29 7.55 4.91 -11.53
CA GLU A 29 7.97 3.52 -11.31
C GLU A 29 9.08 3.07 -12.27
N SER A 30 10.04 2.31 -11.75
CA SER A 30 11.15 1.74 -12.54
C SER A 30 10.66 0.78 -13.64
N THR A 31 9.57 0.06 -13.36
CA THR A 31 8.91 -0.90 -14.25
C THR A 31 8.31 -0.21 -15.49
N GLU A 32 7.63 0.92 -15.31
CA GLU A 32 7.12 1.77 -16.38
C GLU A 32 8.27 2.26 -17.26
N ARG A 33 9.34 2.78 -16.65
CA ARG A 33 10.51 3.26 -17.37
C ARG A 33 11.22 2.16 -18.15
N ALA A 34 11.27 0.94 -17.61
CA ALA A 34 11.83 -0.21 -18.31
C ALA A 34 11.02 -0.56 -19.57
N ARG A 35 9.68 -0.51 -19.50
CA ARG A 35 8.79 -0.72 -20.67
C ARG A 35 8.98 0.35 -21.73
N GLU A 36 9.07 1.62 -21.34
CA GLU A 36 9.33 2.73 -22.28
C GLU A 36 10.62 2.54 -23.06
N ILE A 37 11.71 2.21 -22.37
CA ILE A 37 13.02 1.99 -22.98
C ILE A 37 12.99 0.76 -23.90
N SER A 38 12.22 -0.26 -23.54
CA SER A 38 12.05 -1.48 -24.34
C SER A 38 11.31 -1.26 -25.65
N ARG A 39 10.48 -0.21 -25.75
CA ARG A 39 9.75 0.16 -26.98
C ARG A 39 10.61 0.89 -28.01
N ALA A 40 11.84 1.26 -27.67
CA ALA A 40 12.73 1.97 -28.60
C ALA A 40 13.16 1.07 -29.77
N THR A 41 13.22 1.64 -30.98
CA THR A 41 13.67 0.92 -32.17
C THR A 41 15.12 0.44 -31.99
N GLY A 42 15.35 -0.86 -32.17
CA GLY A 42 16.67 -1.48 -32.03
C GLY A 42 16.95 -2.18 -30.70
N VAL A 43 15.94 -2.34 -29.83
CA VAL A 43 16.01 -3.19 -28.64
C VAL A 43 15.39 -4.56 -28.97
N PRO A 44 16.16 -5.67 -28.96
CA PRO A 44 15.68 -6.97 -29.44
C PRO A 44 14.79 -7.73 -28.43
N THR A 45 14.90 -7.43 -27.15
CA THR A 45 14.12 -8.01 -26.04
C THR A 45 13.89 -6.96 -24.97
N GLU A 46 12.86 -7.11 -24.15
CA GLU A 46 12.55 -6.14 -23.10
C GLU A 46 13.68 -6.04 -22.05
N TYR A 47 13.83 -4.85 -21.50
CA TYR A 47 14.63 -4.60 -20.31
C TYR A 47 13.83 -4.95 -19.07
N GLU A 48 14.49 -5.63 -18.14
CA GLU A 48 13.93 -5.99 -16.84
C GLU A 48 14.60 -5.17 -15.73
N VAL A 49 13.81 -4.75 -14.74
CA VAL A 49 14.32 -4.10 -13.53
C VAL A 49 14.92 -5.19 -12.64
N ILE A 50 16.24 -5.17 -12.48
CA ILE A 50 16.94 -6.12 -11.61
C ILE A 50 17.20 -5.56 -10.22
N TYR A 51 17.16 -4.24 -10.07
CA TYR A 51 17.29 -3.54 -8.80
C TYR A 51 16.82 -2.10 -8.95
N ASP A 52 16.16 -1.57 -7.94
CA ASP A 52 15.88 -0.16 -7.81
C ASP A 52 15.83 0.30 -6.36
N GLN A 53 16.05 1.61 -6.14
CA GLN A 53 16.08 2.20 -4.82
C GLN A 53 15.62 3.66 -4.86
N VAL A 54 14.70 4.01 -3.97
CA VAL A 54 14.22 5.39 -3.78
C VAL A 54 15.30 6.21 -3.07
N VAL A 55 15.50 7.45 -3.51
CA VAL A 55 16.46 8.40 -2.93
C VAL A 55 15.86 9.80 -2.83
N SER A 56 16.32 10.58 -1.86
CA SER A 56 15.87 11.96 -1.65
C SER A 56 16.34 12.92 -2.75
N ASP A 57 17.46 12.63 -3.42
CA ASP A 57 17.94 13.36 -4.60
C ASP A 57 18.47 12.41 -5.69
N ALA A 58 17.59 12.03 -6.60
CA ALA A 58 17.90 11.11 -7.70
C ALA A 58 18.83 11.72 -8.74
N SER A 59 18.78 13.05 -8.94
CA SER A 59 19.66 13.74 -9.89
C SER A 59 21.10 13.75 -9.40
N ALA A 60 21.31 14.07 -8.12
CA ALA A 60 22.63 14.05 -7.51
C ALA A 60 23.18 12.61 -7.40
N ALA A 61 22.35 11.65 -6.97
CA ALA A 61 22.74 10.25 -6.86
C ALA A 61 23.13 9.64 -8.21
N GLU A 62 22.36 9.88 -9.28
CA GLU A 62 22.66 9.41 -10.63
C GLU A 62 24.00 9.99 -11.14
N LYS A 63 24.18 11.30 -10.99
CA LYS A 63 25.41 11.97 -11.42
C LYS A 63 26.64 11.42 -10.72
N GLU A 64 26.53 11.16 -9.41
CA GLU A 64 27.61 10.54 -8.64
C GLU A 64 27.88 9.11 -9.11
N LEU A 65 26.84 8.31 -9.31
CA LEU A 65 26.95 6.94 -9.84
C LEU A 65 27.62 6.90 -11.21
N HIS A 66 27.22 7.76 -12.14
CA HIS A 66 27.79 7.81 -13.48
C HIS A 66 29.25 8.26 -13.47
N SER A 67 29.62 9.15 -12.53
CA SER A 67 31.01 9.55 -12.31
C SER A 67 31.85 8.40 -11.77
N LEU A 68 31.35 7.69 -10.76
CA LEU A 68 32.00 6.54 -10.13
C LEU A 68 32.21 5.39 -11.13
N LEU A 69 31.19 5.11 -11.95
CA LEU A 69 31.18 4.01 -12.91
C LEU A 69 31.71 4.41 -14.30
N ARG A 70 32.29 5.61 -14.44
CA ARG A 70 32.74 6.14 -15.74
C ARG A 70 33.67 5.19 -16.49
N ILE A 71 34.55 4.48 -15.77
CA ILE A 71 35.50 3.53 -16.37
C ILE A 71 34.83 2.27 -16.93
N HIS A 72 33.63 1.94 -16.45
CA HIS A 72 32.85 0.78 -16.90
C HIS A 72 31.86 1.14 -18.02
N ARG A 73 31.81 2.42 -18.43
CA ARG A 73 30.82 2.91 -19.39
C ARG A 73 31.12 2.38 -20.80
N VAL A 74 30.13 1.77 -21.45
CA VAL A 74 30.27 1.18 -22.79
C VAL A 74 30.32 2.28 -23.87
N ASN A 75 29.57 3.35 -23.69
CA ASN A 75 29.56 4.52 -24.58
C ASN A 75 29.53 5.79 -23.73
N ALA A 76 30.44 6.73 -23.99
CA ALA A 76 30.55 7.98 -23.25
C ALA A 76 29.27 8.82 -23.23
N GLN A 77 28.41 8.69 -24.26
CA GLN A 77 27.16 9.42 -24.40
C GLN A 77 25.92 8.68 -23.87
N ARG A 78 26.05 7.39 -23.50
CA ARG A 78 24.89 6.58 -23.07
C ARG A 78 25.11 5.96 -21.71
N GLU A 79 24.03 5.70 -20.98
CA GLU A 79 24.05 5.25 -19.58
C GLU A 79 24.16 3.72 -19.45
N PHE A 80 25.00 3.10 -20.29
CA PHE A 80 25.24 1.66 -20.28
C PHE A 80 26.62 1.35 -19.73
N PHE A 81 26.69 0.37 -18.84
CA PHE A 81 27.88 0.01 -18.08
C PHE A 81 28.14 -1.50 -18.18
N ARG A 82 29.39 -1.88 -18.49
CA ARG A 82 29.83 -3.27 -18.50
C ARG A 82 30.43 -3.61 -17.15
N ILE A 83 29.60 -4.15 -16.27
CA ILE A 83 29.94 -4.44 -14.87
C ILE A 83 29.07 -5.62 -14.38
N PRO A 84 29.58 -6.50 -13.50
CA PRO A 84 28.77 -7.55 -12.90
C PRO A 84 27.60 -6.99 -12.09
N THR A 85 26.43 -7.61 -12.21
CA THR A 85 25.19 -7.19 -11.52
C THR A 85 25.36 -6.96 -10.03
N ARG A 86 26.01 -7.90 -9.33
CA ARG A 86 26.25 -7.80 -7.89
C ARG A 86 27.10 -6.58 -7.52
N GLU A 87 28.07 -6.24 -8.35
CA GLU A 87 28.94 -5.09 -8.11
C GLU A 87 28.21 -3.79 -8.39
N ALA A 88 27.41 -3.73 -9.47
CA ALA A 88 26.55 -2.60 -9.77
C ALA A 88 25.56 -2.30 -8.63
N ILE A 89 24.87 -3.31 -8.11
CA ILE A 89 23.95 -3.17 -6.96
C ILE A 89 24.68 -2.60 -5.76
N ARG A 90 25.88 -3.11 -5.44
CA ARG A 90 26.67 -2.60 -4.31
C ARG A 90 27.05 -1.13 -4.47
N HIS A 91 27.43 -0.71 -5.69
CA HIS A 91 27.73 0.70 -5.97
C HIS A 91 26.50 1.59 -5.83
N VAL A 92 25.35 1.15 -6.35
CA VAL A 92 24.07 1.84 -6.19
C VAL A 92 23.71 1.98 -4.72
N GLN A 93 23.69 0.89 -3.96
CA GLN A 93 23.39 0.91 -2.52
C GLN A 93 24.29 1.87 -1.74
N ASN A 94 25.60 1.84 -1.98
CA ASN A 94 26.56 2.72 -1.31
C ASN A 94 26.34 4.20 -1.64
N VAL A 95 26.00 4.53 -2.88
CA VAL A 95 25.73 5.92 -3.29
C VAL A 95 24.38 6.36 -2.73
N CYS A 96 23.33 5.56 -2.92
CA CYS A 96 21.98 5.86 -2.45
C CYS A 96 21.91 6.01 -0.93
N ALA A 97 22.75 5.32 -0.15
CA ALA A 97 22.85 5.51 1.29
C ALA A 97 23.23 6.94 1.72
N ARG A 98 23.88 7.73 0.85
CA ARG A 98 24.17 9.16 1.09
C ARG A 98 22.98 10.08 0.80
N TYR A 99 21.96 9.56 0.14
CA TYR A 99 20.72 10.25 -0.21
C TYR A 99 19.52 9.56 0.45
N PRO A 100 19.53 9.45 1.80
CA PRO A 100 18.47 8.74 2.51
C PRO A 100 17.13 9.42 2.21
N VAL A 101 16.14 8.61 1.90
CA VAL A 101 14.74 9.05 1.95
C VAL A 101 14.41 9.13 3.43
N ASN A 102 14.24 10.34 3.95
CA ASN A 102 13.68 10.50 5.28
C ASN A 102 12.19 10.15 5.21
N GLU A 103 11.85 8.86 5.18
CA GLU A 103 10.47 8.39 5.29
C GLU A 103 9.80 8.85 6.60
N VAL A 104 10.59 9.29 7.59
CA VAL A 104 10.12 9.75 8.91
C VAL A 104 9.82 11.26 8.98
N VAL A 105 10.26 12.10 8.03
CA VAL A 105 10.27 13.57 8.25
C VAL A 105 9.13 14.33 7.54
N GLU A 106 8.36 13.70 6.65
CA GLU A 106 7.19 14.34 6.00
C GLU A 106 5.86 13.62 6.29
N ALA A 107 5.83 12.75 7.31
CA ALA A 107 4.59 12.16 7.76
C ALA A 107 3.89 13.10 8.74
N VAL A 108 2.69 13.57 8.39
CA VAL A 108 1.83 14.25 9.35
C VAL A 108 1.03 13.18 10.08
N GLU A 109 1.31 13.01 11.38
CA GLU A 109 0.55 12.13 12.26
C GLU A 109 -0.53 12.91 13.03
N ILE A 110 -1.75 12.38 13.04
CA ILE A 110 -2.88 12.91 13.80
C ILE A 110 -3.43 11.78 14.67
N ASP A 111 -3.57 12.03 15.98
CA ASP A 111 -4.25 11.10 16.88
C ASP A 111 -5.76 11.11 16.57
N ALA A 112 -6.24 9.98 16.07
CA ALA A 112 -7.62 9.80 15.66
C ALA A 112 -8.52 9.31 16.80
N LEU A 113 -7.94 8.73 17.86
CA LEU A 113 -8.70 8.08 18.92
C LEU A 113 -9.65 9.04 19.65
N PRO A 114 -9.26 10.26 20.07
CA PRO A 114 -10.17 11.18 20.75
C PRO A 114 -11.40 11.56 19.91
N SER A 115 -11.19 11.77 18.61
CA SER A 115 -12.27 12.11 17.67
C SER A 115 -13.21 10.92 17.43
N LEU A 116 -12.65 9.71 17.29
CA LEU A 116 -13.44 8.48 17.18
C LEU A 116 -14.22 8.18 18.46
N GLU A 117 -13.63 8.39 19.64
CA GLU A 117 -14.34 8.24 20.91
C GLU A 117 -15.50 9.22 21.00
N THR A 118 -15.31 10.48 20.60
CA THR A 118 -16.39 11.48 20.59
C THR A 118 -17.56 11.05 19.70
N ARG A 119 -17.26 10.47 18.52
CA ARG A 119 -18.28 10.04 17.54
C ARG A 119 -18.96 8.71 17.91
N MET A 120 -18.21 7.71 18.36
CA MET A 120 -18.66 6.32 18.41
C MET A 120 -18.12 5.50 19.60
N ARG A 121 -17.85 6.14 20.76
CA ARG A 121 -17.26 5.47 21.96
C ARG A 121 -17.83 4.10 22.32
N ARG A 122 -19.15 3.91 22.20
CA ARG A 122 -19.81 2.65 22.58
C ARG A 122 -19.55 1.51 21.60
N TRP A 123 -19.17 1.84 20.38
CA TRP A 123 -18.96 0.90 19.29
C TRP A 123 -17.49 0.54 19.13
N LEU A 124 -16.57 1.34 19.70
CA LEU A 124 -15.14 1.07 19.65
C LEU A 124 -14.76 -0.10 20.55
N ARG A 125 -13.76 -0.86 20.12
CA ARG A 125 -13.16 -1.92 20.93
C ARG A 125 -12.56 -1.36 22.22
N ARG A 126 -12.70 -2.12 23.32
CA ARG A 126 -12.15 -1.74 24.63
C ARG A 126 -10.66 -1.98 24.76
N ASP A 127 -10.12 -2.86 23.94
CA ASP A 127 -8.70 -3.16 23.86
C ASP A 127 -7.96 -2.26 22.86
N LEU A 128 -8.63 -1.26 22.29
CA LEU A 128 -8.03 -0.25 21.43
C LEU A 128 -7.22 0.74 22.27
N VAL A 129 -5.91 0.82 22.01
CA VAL A 129 -4.97 1.65 22.79
C VAL A 129 -4.65 2.96 22.07
N ALA A 130 -4.51 2.91 20.75
CA ALA A 130 -4.19 4.08 19.94
C ALA A 130 -4.77 3.92 18.54
N VAL A 131 -5.17 5.03 17.94
CA VAL A 131 -5.50 5.12 16.52
C VAL A 131 -4.82 6.37 15.97
N LYS A 132 -3.99 6.22 14.95
CA LYS A 132 -3.25 7.31 14.33
C LYS A 132 -3.55 7.37 12.86
N PHE A 133 -4.02 8.52 12.40
CA PHE A 133 -4.02 8.85 10.99
C PHE A 133 -2.63 9.35 10.61
N VAL A 134 -2.07 8.83 9.53
CA VAL A 134 -0.71 9.18 9.07
C VAL A 134 -0.76 9.50 7.58
N GLN A 135 -0.49 10.75 7.22
CA GLN A 135 -0.37 11.16 5.83
C GLN A 135 1.10 11.37 5.47
N TYR A 136 1.57 10.59 4.50
CA TYR A 136 2.83 10.77 3.80
C TYR A 136 2.58 11.61 2.52
N PRO A 137 3.64 12.08 1.84
CA PRO A 137 3.49 12.82 0.57
C PRO A 137 2.76 12.05 -0.54
N ASP A 138 2.65 10.73 -0.43
CA ASP A 138 2.14 9.84 -1.47
C ASP A 138 1.14 8.78 -1.01
N LEU A 139 0.87 8.68 0.29
CA LEU A 139 -0.15 7.78 0.82
C LEU A 139 -0.76 8.28 2.15
N CYS A 140 -2.01 7.88 2.41
CA CYS A 140 -2.71 8.09 3.67
C CYS A 140 -2.93 6.73 4.35
N LEU A 141 -2.47 6.59 5.59
CA LEU A 141 -2.65 5.38 6.39
C LEU A 141 -3.50 5.68 7.63
N ILE A 142 -4.18 4.64 8.10
CA ILE A 142 -4.67 4.56 9.47
C ILE A 142 -3.91 3.43 10.17
N LYS A 143 -3.32 3.74 11.31
CA LYS A 143 -2.65 2.78 12.19
C LYS A 143 -3.46 2.63 13.46
N TRP A 144 -3.63 1.42 13.97
CA TRP A 144 -4.25 1.23 15.27
C TRP A 144 -3.56 0.14 16.06
N VAL A 145 -3.53 0.35 17.37
CA VAL A 145 -2.85 -0.54 18.31
C VAL A 145 -3.91 -1.18 19.19
N VAL A 146 -3.88 -2.51 19.25
CA VAL A 146 -4.80 -3.31 20.07
C VAL A 146 -4.01 -4.08 21.12
N GLN A 147 -4.48 -4.03 22.36
CA GLN A 147 -3.92 -4.77 23.49
C GLN A 147 -5.02 -5.65 24.13
N PRO A 148 -5.28 -6.84 23.58
CA PRO A 148 -6.39 -7.69 24.02
C PRO A 148 -6.19 -8.24 25.44
N ASP A 149 -4.95 -8.41 25.88
CA ASP A 149 -4.62 -8.91 27.21
C ASP A 149 -3.83 -7.85 27.99
N PHE A 150 -4.51 -7.14 28.89
CA PHE A 150 -3.89 -6.13 29.76
C PHE A 150 -2.77 -6.67 30.65
N ARG A 151 -2.70 -7.99 30.85
CA ARG A 151 -1.65 -8.65 31.65
C ARG A 151 -0.39 -8.91 30.84
N LYS A 152 -0.47 -8.80 29.50
CA LYS A 152 0.66 -8.95 28.59
C LYS A 152 1.04 -7.59 28.03
N LEU A 153 2.34 -7.31 27.97
CA LEU A 153 2.91 -6.15 27.27
C LEU A 153 2.82 -6.29 25.73
N ALA A 154 2.19 -7.35 25.23
CA ALA A 154 2.00 -7.58 23.81
C ALA A 154 0.87 -6.70 23.28
N ALA A 155 1.23 -5.70 22.50
CA ALA A 155 0.32 -4.90 21.70
C ALA A 155 0.55 -5.21 20.22
N TYR A 156 -0.52 -5.23 19.44
CA TYR A 156 -0.48 -5.48 18.00
C TYR A 156 -0.75 -4.17 17.28
N GLU A 157 0.21 -3.73 16.47
CA GLU A 157 0.01 -2.60 15.55
C GLU A 157 -0.54 -3.14 14.23
N ASN A 158 -1.66 -2.56 13.81
CA ASN A 158 -2.28 -2.80 12.53
C ASN A 158 -2.18 -1.53 11.69
N ILE A 159 -2.05 -1.70 10.38
CA ILE A 159 -1.86 -0.61 9.42
C ILE A 159 -2.78 -0.86 8.24
N PHE A 160 -3.52 0.16 7.83
CA PHE A 160 -4.40 0.10 6.68
C PHE A 160 -4.20 1.30 5.76
N ASP A 161 -4.16 1.04 4.45
CA ASP A 161 -4.02 2.06 3.40
C ASP A 161 -5.39 2.61 3.00
N LEU A 162 -5.67 3.86 3.40
CA LEU A 162 -6.97 4.49 3.19
C LEU A 162 -7.28 4.79 1.73
N ALA A 163 -6.28 4.79 0.85
CA ALA A 163 -6.56 4.99 -0.57
C ALA A 163 -7.27 3.80 -1.22
N VAL A 164 -7.38 2.65 -0.55
CA VAL A 164 -8.27 1.56 -0.98
C VAL A 164 -9.74 1.99 -0.97
N ILE A 165 -10.06 3.00 -0.15
CA ILE A 165 -11.40 3.59 -0.02
C ILE A 165 -11.60 4.74 -1.02
N GLY A 166 -10.52 5.35 -1.52
CA GLY A 166 -10.57 6.47 -2.46
C GLY A 166 -10.77 6.02 -3.89
N ASP A 167 -11.78 6.57 -4.59
CA ASP A 167 -12.30 6.05 -5.86
C ASP A 167 -11.27 5.97 -7.01
N GLU A 168 -10.13 6.68 -7.00
CA GLU A 168 -9.26 6.73 -8.20
C GLU A 168 -7.76 6.96 -7.90
N ARG A 169 -7.01 5.90 -7.58
CA ARG A 169 -5.53 5.95 -7.55
C ARG A 169 -4.90 5.96 -8.94
N ASP A 170 -5.51 5.28 -9.90
CA ASP A 170 -4.88 4.98 -11.19
C ASP A 170 -4.57 6.22 -12.05
N ARG A 171 -5.19 7.37 -11.76
CA ARG A 171 -4.95 8.62 -12.49
C ARG A 171 -3.95 9.57 -11.83
N CYS A 172 -3.69 9.42 -10.53
CA CYS A 172 -3.05 10.49 -9.74
C CYS A 172 -1.54 10.26 -9.44
N MET A 173 -0.98 9.07 -9.71
CA MET A 173 0.44 8.75 -9.47
C MET A 173 1.38 8.89 -10.68
N GLU A 174 0.85 9.11 -11.90
CA GLU A 174 1.68 9.12 -13.12
C GLU A 174 2.56 10.39 -13.29
N ASP A 175 2.26 11.52 -12.65
CA ASP A 175 3.10 12.74 -12.74
C ASP A 175 2.91 13.72 -11.56
N ARG A 176 3.73 13.62 -10.52
CA ARG A 176 3.72 14.52 -9.33
C ARG A 176 3.90 16.02 -9.63
N VAL A 177 4.37 16.39 -10.83
CA VAL A 177 4.74 17.77 -11.20
C VAL A 177 3.71 18.47 -12.12
N ARG A 178 2.85 17.70 -12.81
CA ARG A 178 1.94 18.23 -13.85
C ARG A 178 0.45 17.99 -13.56
N HIS A 179 0.12 17.61 -12.34
CA HIS A 179 -1.16 16.97 -12.06
C HIS A 179 -2.35 17.94 -11.96
N HIS A 180 -2.13 19.14 -11.44
CA HIS A 180 -3.22 20.10 -11.19
C HIS A 180 -3.79 20.71 -12.49
N ASP A 181 -2.95 21.01 -13.48
CA ASP A 181 -3.37 21.85 -14.62
C ASP A 181 -3.77 21.07 -15.89
N ILE A 182 -3.34 19.80 -16.06
CA ILE A 182 -3.49 19.06 -17.33
C ILE A 182 -4.59 17.99 -17.29
N TYR A 183 -4.79 17.32 -16.16
CA TYR A 183 -5.59 16.08 -16.12
C TYR A 183 -6.98 16.20 -15.51
N GLN A 184 -7.34 17.34 -14.89
CA GLN A 184 -8.61 17.47 -14.16
C GLN A 184 -8.85 16.25 -13.23
N CYS A 185 -7.82 15.76 -12.49
CA CYS A 185 -8.00 14.67 -11.51
C CYS A 185 -9.03 15.18 -10.50
N GLU A 186 -10.24 14.60 -10.45
CA GLU A 186 -11.34 15.05 -9.58
C GLU A 186 -11.10 14.76 -8.09
N GLY A 187 -9.84 14.51 -7.67
CA GLY A 187 -9.46 14.34 -6.27
C GLY A 187 -10.15 13.16 -5.63
N GLY A 188 -9.65 11.94 -5.85
CA GLY A 188 -10.09 10.78 -5.07
C GLY A 188 -9.91 11.04 -3.57
N SER A 189 -10.83 10.54 -2.73
CA SER A 189 -10.72 10.64 -1.27
C SER A 189 -9.38 10.08 -0.79
N TYR A 190 -8.80 10.68 0.25
CA TYR A 190 -7.49 10.31 0.80
C TYR A 190 -6.29 10.53 -0.13
N CYS A 191 -6.38 11.48 -1.08
CA CYS A 191 -5.28 11.89 -1.93
C CYS A 191 -4.36 12.90 -1.21
N PRO A 192 -3.07 12.58 -0.94
CA PRO A 192 -2.16 13.51 -0.27
C PRO A 192 -1.69 14.68 -1.16
N VAL A 193 -1.88 14.56 -2.48
CA VAL A 193 -1.49 15.58 -3.47
C VAL A 193 -2.52 16.71 -3.51
N HIS A 194 -3.80 16.39 -3.34
CA HIS A 194 -4.91 17.34 -3.45
C HIS A 194 -5.41 17.85 -2.10
N TYR A 195 -5.29 17.05 -1.05
CA TYR A 195 -5.83 17.37 0.27
C TYR A 195 -4.74 17.37 1.33
N SER A 196 -4.83 18.34 2.24
CA SER A 196 -4.00 18.39 3.43
C SER A 196 -4.30 17.22 4.37
N ALA A 197 -3.36 16.93 5.28
CA ALA A 197 -3.56 15.92 6.33
C ALA A 197 -4.82 16.16 7.16
N LYS A 198 -5.21 17.43 7.35
CA LYS A 198 -6.42 17.78 8.09
C LYS A 198 -7.69 17.45 7.29
N GLU A 199 -7.75 17.78 6.01
CA GLU A 199 -8.91 17.49 5.15
C GLU A 199 -9.09 15.99 4.96
N ASN A 200 -8.01 15.25 4.70
CA ASN A 200 -8.07 13.79 4.60
C ASN A 200 -8.46 13.13 5.93
N PHE A 201 -8.06 13.71 7.06
CA PHE A 201 -8.50 13.24 8.38
C PHE A 201 -9.98 13.54 8.63
N GLU A 202 -10.50 14.69 8.19
CA GLU A 202 -11.94 14.99 8.26
C GLU A 202 -12.75 13.99 7.44
N PHE A 203 -12.31 13.63 6.22
CA PHE A 203 -12.94 12.55 5.44
C PHE A 203 -12.92 11.20 6.18
N PHE A 204 -11.81 10.87 6.86
CA PHE A 204 -11.74 9.68 7.70
C PHE A 204 -12.78 9.69 8.83
N LEU A 205 -13.00 10.86 9.46
CA LEU A 205 -13.99 11.00 10.51
C LEU A 205 -15.44 10.97 10.00
N GLU A 206 -15.67 11.14 8.70
CA GLU A 206 -16.98 11.00 8.07
C GLU A 206 -17.25 9.57 7.58
N LEU A 207 -16.20 8.76 7.39
CA LEU A 207 -16.31 7.37 6.93
C LEU A 207 -17.36 6.61 7.74
N ASP A 208 -18.29 5.95 7.05
CA ASP A 208 -19.37 5.23 7.70
C ASP A 208 -18.86 3.91 8.32
N PRO A 209 -19.49 3.43 9.42
CA PRO A 209 -19.07 2.20 10.09
C PRO A 209 -19.09 0.96 9.19
N TYR A 210 -19.95 0.90 8.18
CA TYR A 210 -20.02 -0.26 7.27
C TYR A 210 -18.79 -0.29 6.36
N SER A 211 -18.39 0.84 5.79
CA SER A 211 -17.14 0.95 5.03
C SER A 211 -15.91 0.59 5.87
N MET A 212 -15.87 0.99 7.15
CA MET A 212 -14.80 0.57 8.08
C MET A 212 -14.73 -0.96 8.21
N ILE A 213 -15.88 -1.63 8.35
CA ILE A 213 -15.94 -3.11 8.44
C ILE A 213 -15.48 -3.76 7.14
N MET A 214 -16.02 -3.32 5.99
CA MET A 214 -15.74 -3.92 4.69
C MET A 214 -14.27 -3.75 4.24
N THR A 215 -13.59 -2.74 4.78
CA THR A 215 -12.18 -2.47 4.51
C THR A 215 -11.24 -3.22 5.44
N GLY A 216 -11.75 -3.92 6.45
CA GLY A 216 -10.94 -4.62 7.44
C GLY A 216 -10.34 -3.70 8.50
N LEU A 217 -10.90 -2.49 8.68
CA LEU A 217 -10.55 -1.59 9.78
C LEU A 217 -11.19 -2.10 11.09
N ASP A 218 -10.52 -3.05 11.73
CA ASP A 218 -10.97 -3.73 12.96
C ASP A 218 -10.77 -2.86 14.21
N ILE A 219 -11.55 -1.78 14.30
CA ILE A 219 -11.60 -0.85 15.45
C ILE A 219 -12.94 -0.90 16.20
N LEU A 220 -13.95 -1.54 15.62
CA LEU A 220 -15.29 -1.70 16.20
C LEU A 220 -15.40 -3.01 17.01
N THR A 221 -16.26 -3.05 18.02
CA THR A 221 -16.54 -4.31 18.72
C THR A 221 -17.22 -5.31 17.75
N PRO A 222 -17.04 -6.63 17.96
CA PRO A 222 -17.74 -7.63 17.16
C PRO A 222 -19.25 -7.40 17.12
N GLU A 223 -19.87 -7.05 18.25
CA GLU A 223 -21.31 -6.81 18.33
C GLU A 223 -21.75 -5.58 17.54
N ALA A 224 -20.92 -4.53 17.53
CA ALA A 224 -21.20 -3.33 16.73
C ALA A 224 -21.01 -3.62 15.24
N ALA A 225 -19.99 -4.39 14.88
CA ALA A 225 -19.75 -4.80 13.50
C ALA A 225 -20.90 -5.65 12.95
N ASP A 226 -21.31 -6.67 13.70
CA ASP A 226 -22.44 -7.54 13.34
C ASP A 226 -23.75 -6.75 13.20
N TYR A 227 -24.01 -5.82 14.12
CA TYR A 227 -25.18 -4.95 14.07
C TYR A 227 -25.21 -4.08 12.80
N VAL A 228 -24.08 -3.48 12.44
CA VAL A 228 -23.96 -2.64 11.24
C VAL A 228 -24.09 -3.48 9.97
N ALA A 229 -23.49 -4.67 9.93
CA ALA A 229 -23.61 -5.60 8.80
C ALA A 229 -25.08 -6.00 8.58
N HIS A 230 -25.79 -6.38 9.64
CA HIS A 230 -27.23 -6.71 9.56
C HIS A 230 -28.10 -5.54 9.11
N LEU A 231 -27.86 -4.32 9.60
CA LEU A 231 -28.62 -3.14 9.16
C LEU A 231 -28.46 -2.86 7.65
N TRP A 232 -27.28 -3.15 7.11
CA TRP A 232 -27.01 -3.01 5.68
C TRP A 232 -27.70 -4.10 4.86
N GLU A 233 -27.64 -5.36 5.30
CA GLU A 233 -28.35 -6.49 4.68
C GLU A 233 -29.87 -6.25 4.62
N ASP A 234 -30.43 -5.66 5.68
CA ASP A 234 -31.84 -5.24 5.78
C ASP A 234 -32.18 -3.99 4.93
N ARG A 235 -31.21 -3.40 4.21
CA ARG A 235 -31.32 -2.14 3.44
C ARG A 235 -31.85 -0.94 4.26
N LYS A 236 -31.62 -0.93 5.57
CA LYS A 236 -31.98 0.19 6.46
C LYS A 236 -30.93 1.30 6.50
N LEU A 237 -29.81 1.12 5.79
CA LEU A 237 -28.74 2.09 5.59
C LEU A 237 -28.60 2.39 4.09
N GLU A 238 -28.37 3.66 3.74
CA GLU A 238 -28.01 4.03 2.37
C GLU A 238 -26.61 3.49 2.02
N PRO A 239 -26.36 3.04 0.77
CA PRO A 239 -25.08 2.49 0.38
C PRO A 239 -23.99 3.57 0.48
N PRO A 240 -22.78 3.22 0.97
CA PRO A 240 -21.70 4.19 1.04
C PRO A 240 -21.23 4.62 -0.36
N ASN A 241 -20.61 5.80 -0.42
CA ASN A 241 -19.92 6.30 -1.61
C ASN A 241 -18.77 5.35 -1.97
N ARG A 242 -19.08 4.37 -2.83
CA ARG A 242 -18.21 3.56 -3.69
C ARG A 242 -16.96 2.96 -3.03
N LEU A 243 -17.08 1.71 -2.58
CA LEU A 243 -15.96 0.77 -2.58
C LEU A 243 -15.87 0.15 -3.98
N GLY A 244 -14.88 0.55 -4.77
CA GLY A 244 -14.49 -0.18 -5.97
C GLY A 244 -13.97 -1.57 -5.58
N TRP A 245 -14.70 -2.61 -5.95
CA TRP A 245 -14.38 -3.98 -5.57
C TRP A 245 -13.11 -4.47 -6.28
N ASN A 246 -12.02 -4.66 -5.52
CA ASN A 246 -10.95 -5.57 -5.92
C ASN A 246 -10.72 -6.58 -4.77
N ILE A 247 -11.56 -7.61 -4.74
CA ILE A 247 -11.31 -8.81 -3.94
C ILE A 247 -10.15 -9.55 -4.61
N VAL A 248 -8.94 -9.44 -4.06
CA VAL A 248 -7.93 -10.48 -4.27
C VAL A 248 -8.35 -11.66 -3.40
N GLY A 249 -9.19 -12.52 -3.98
CA GLY A 249 -9.72 -13.69 -3.29
C GLY A 249 -8.57 -14.65 -2.99
N VAL A 250 -8.18 -14.75 -1.72
CA VAL A 250 -7.47 -15.94 -1.25
C VAL A 250 -8.53 -17.00 -0.98
N LYS A 251 -8.82 -17.81 -2.01
CA LYS A 251 -9.50 -19.08 -1.84
C LYS A 251 -8.59 -19.97 -0.99
N TYR A 252 -8.97 -20.23 0.25
CA TYR A 252 -8.53 -21.46 0.90
C TYR A 252 -9.51 -22.56 0.50
N ASP A 253 -9.07 -23.41 -0.43
CA ASP A 253 -9.74 -24.67 -0.71
C ASP A 253 -9.53 -25.60 0.49
N MET A 254 -10.60 -26.28 0.88
CA MET A 254 -10.63 -27.15 2.05
C MET A 254 -9.60 -28.28 1.91
N MET A 255 -8.72 -28.42 2.90
CA MET A 255 -7.91 -29.63 3.07
C MET A 255 -7.89 -30.08 4.52
N GLY A 256 -8.76 -31.04 4.84
CA GLY A 256 -8.70 -31.82 6.08
C GLY A 256 -9.99 -32.60 6.36
N PRO A 257 -9.94 -33.91 6.70
CA PRO A 257 -11.11 -34.66 7.14
C PRO A 257 -11.71 -34.06 8.42
N GLU A 258 -13.03 -33.91 8.43
CA GLU A 258 -13.87 -33.24 9.44
C GLU A 258 -13.59 -33.65 10.91
N GLU A 259 -13.06 -34.85 11.13
CA GLU A 259 -12.76 -35.44 12.44
C GLU A 259 -11.63 -34.72 13.22
N GLU A 260 -10.64 -34.15 12.52
CA GLU A 260 -9.48 -33.50 13.16
C GLU A 260 -9.88 -32.15 13.77
N TRP A 261 -10.80 -31.44 13.11
CA TRP A 261 -11.33 -30.15 13.54
C TRP A 261 -12.18 -30.25 14.80
N ARG A 262 -13.05 -31.27 14.91
CA ARG A 262 -13.88 -31.47 16.12
C ARG A 262 -13.06 -31.71 17.38
N LYS A 263 -11.90 -32.37 17.27
CA LYS A 263 -10.99 -32.57 18.41
C LYS A 263 -10.29 -31.28 18.83
N VAL A 264 -9.91 -30.42 17.88
CA VAL A 264 -9.31 -29.11 18.17
C VAL A 264 -10.33 -28.15 18.77
N LEU A 265 -11.56 -28.16 18.27
CA LEU A 265 -12.66 -27.34 18.79
C LEU A 265 -13.10 -27.77 20.19
N ALA A 266 -13.18 -29.09 20.47
CA ALA A 266 -13.47 -29.62 21.80
C ALA A 266 -12.33 -29.37 22.81
N LYS A 267 -11.06 -29.43 22.37
CA LYS A 267 -9.90 -29.15 23.24
C LYS A 267 -9.81 -27.67 23.64
N ASN A 268 -10.33 -26.77 22.80
CA ASN A 268 -10.41 -25.33 23.07
C ASN A 268 -11.78 -24.88 23.60
N GLY A 269 -12.65 -25.84 23.96
CA GLY A 269 -13.88 -25.59 24.71
C GLY A 269 -15.04 -24.98 23.92
N ILE A 270 -14.95 -24.90 22.59
CA ILE A 270 -16.00 -24.34 21.74
C ILE A 270 -16.75 -25.52 21.11
N ALA A 271 -17.68 -26.08 21.87
CA ALA A 271 -18.62 -27.07 21.37
C ALA A 271 -19.98 -26.42 21.08
N ASP A 272 -20.36 -26.61 19.83
CA ASP A 272 -21.58 -26.26 19.10
C ASP A 272 -22.91 -26.48 19.86
N ARG A 273 -23.91 -25.64 19.52
CA ARG A 273 -25.34 -26.01 19.55
C ARG A 273 -26.11 -25.30 18.42
N GLY A 274 -26.04 -25.87 17.23
CA GLY A 274 -27.20 -26.53 16.61
C GLY A 274 -28.19 -25.63 15.86
N THR A 275 -28.25 -25.81 14.54
CA THR A 275 -29.43 -25.53 13.71
C THR A 275 -30.00 -26.83 13.16
N GLU A 276 -31.25 -27.09 13.53
CA GLU A 276 -32.15 -28.04 12.86
C GLU A 276 -32.75 -27.41 11.59
N GLY A 277 -33.09 -28.27 10.62
CA GLY A 277 -34.03 -28.03 9.51
C GLY A 277 -33.37 -27.68 8.17
N GLY A 278 -33.68 -28.26 7.01
CA GLY A 278 -34.75 -29.18 6.58
C GLY A 278 -34.96 -29.01 5.06
N ALA A 279 -34.94 -30.14 4.34
CA ALA A 279 -35.28 -30.46 2.93
C ALA A 279 -35.74 -29.42 1.89
N GLU A 280 -35.31 -29.63 0.63
CA GLU A 280 -36.22 -29.62 -0.55
C GLU A 280 -35.70 -30.53 -1.69
N ILE A 281 -36.64 -31.17 -2.40
CA ILE A 281 -36.49 -32.25 -3.39
C ILE A 281 -36.47 -31.65 -4.81
N ILE A 282 -35.67 -32.20 -5.73
CA ILE A 282 -35.94 -32.07 -7.18
C ILE A 282 -35.68 -33.44 -7.86
N ASP A 283 -36.74 -33.99 -8.46
CA ASP A 283 -36.77 -35.25 -9.21
C ASP A 283 -35.99 -35.16 -10.53
N GLY A 284 -35.38 -36.29 -10.94
CA GLY A 284 -34.76 -36.51 -12.25
C GLY A 284 -33.76 -37.65 -12.25
#